data_AF-A0AAN8FHT5-F1
#
_entry.id   AF-A0AAN8FHT5-F1
#
_cell.length_a   1.000
_cell.length_b   1.000
_cell.length_c   1.000
_cell.angle_alpha   90.00
_cell.angle_beta   90.00
_cell.angle_gamma   90.00
#
_symmetry.space_group_name_H-M   'P 1'
#
loop_
_entity.id
_entity.type
_entity.pdbx_description
1 polymer ?
#
loop_
_entity_poly.entity_id
_entity_poly.type
_entity_poly.pdbx_seq_one_letter_code
_entity_poly.pdbx_strand_id
1 'polypeptide(L)'
;DKLKEDQKKDAIKRIPGLLEIAAFTFLYTGTFIGPQFTLAKFRSFVNGAWLDEKRQPKQSAVDEALRRFLGGAVFLILNLGGSAWLPSTYFNTPEFYVS
;
A
#
# COMPACT_ATOMS: atom_id res chain seq x y z
N ASP A 1 31.51 -1.49 -12.63
CA ASP A 1 30.25 -1.13 -11.96
C ASP A 1 30.17 -1.67 -10.53
N LYS A 2 29.90 -0.83 -9.54
CA LYS A 2 29.64 -1.23 -8.15
C LYS A 2 28.15 -1.02 -7.85
N LEU A 3 27.50 -2.00 -7.21
CA LEU A 3 26.13 -1.86 -6.72
C LEU A 3 26.01 -0.66 -5.78
N LYS A 4 24.91 0.09 -5.91
CA LYS A 4 24.52 1.13 -4.97
C LYS A 4 24.15 0.51 -3.61
N GLU A 5 24.26 1.29 -2.54
CA GLU A 5 24.05 0.79 -1.16
C GLU A 5 22.61 0.28 -0.92
N ASP A 6 21.62 0.94 -1.50
CA ASP A 6 20.22 0.50 -1.50
C ASP A 6 20.05 -0.87 -2.16
N GLN A 7 20.68 -1.08 -3.32
CA GLN A 7 20.63 -2.36 -4.03
C GLN A 7 21.27 -3.49 -3.22
N LYS A 8 22.35 -3.20 -2.48
CA LYS A 8 22.98 -4.18 -1.57
C LYS A 8 22.07 -4.52 -0.40
N LYS A 9 21.34 -3.53 0.13
CA LYS A 9 20.41 -3.70 1.25
C LYS A 9 19.21 -4.56 0.88
N ASP A 10 18.64 -4.33 -0.30
CA ASP A 10 17.45 -5.04 -0.80
C ASP A 10 17.77 -6.33 -1.58
N ALA A 11 19.05 -6.67 -1.73
CA ALA A 11 19.49 -7.85 -2.45
C ALA A 11 18.90 -9.14 -1.85
N ILE A 12 18.36 -9.99 -2.73
CA ILE A 12 17.85 -11.31 -2.35
C ILE A 12 19.04 -12.25 -2.13
N LYS A 13 19.37 -12.51 -0.86
CA LYS A 13 20.49 -13.40 -0.47
C LYS A 13 20.10 -14.88 -0.45
N ARG A 14 18.81 -15.17 -0.24
CA ARG A 14 18.26 -16.53 -0.16
C ARG A 14 17.04 -16.64 -1.07
N ILE A 15 17.02 -17.70 -1.88
CA ILE A 15 15.91 -18.02 -2.78
C ILE A 15 14.63 -18.23 -1.93
N PRO A 16 13.52 -17.54 -2.24
CA PRO A 16 12.27 -17.72 -1.53
C PRO A 16 11.62 -19.07 -1.86
N GLY A 17 10.92 -19.64 -0.89
CA GLY A 17 10.08 -20.83 -1.11
C GLY A 17 8.73 -20.47 -1.73
N LEU A 18 8.00 -21.46 -2.23
CA LEU A 18 6.67 -21.24 -2.84
C LEU A 18 5.68 -20.55 -1.89
N LEU A 19 5.68 -20.93 -0.61
CA LEU A 19 4.82 -20.30 0.39
C LEU A 19 5.18 -18.83 0.62
N GLU A 20 6.46 -18.49 0.63
CA GLU A 20 6.92 -17.11 0.80
C GLU A 20 6.53 -16.25 -0.40
N ILE A 21 6.70 -16.78 -1.62
CA ILE A 21 6.25 -16.12 -2.85
C ILE A 21 4.74 -15.89 -2.78
N ALA A 22 3.95 -16.91 -2.45
CA ALA A 22 2.50 -16.77 -2.32
C ALA A 22 2.11 -15.73 -1.27
N ALA A 23 2.72 -15.75 -0.08
CA ALA A 23 2.44 -14.78 0.98
C ALA A 23 2.79 -13.34 0.55
N PHE A 24 3.90 -13.16 -0.16
CA PHE A 24 4.32 -11.85 -0.66
C PHE A 24 3.42 -11.35 -1.79
N THR A 25 3.03 -12.22 -2.72
CA THR A 25 2.16 -11.88 -3.86
C THR A 25 0.72 -11.64 -3.44
N PHE A 26 0.19 -12.45 -2.52
CA PHE A 26 -1.22 -12.37 -2.09
C PHE A 26 -1.46 -11.45 -0.89
N LEU A 27 -0.43 -10.78 -0.37
CA LEU A 27 -0.64 -9.67 0.55
C LEU A 27 -1.47 -8.58 -0.14
N TYR A 28 -2.36 -7.90 0.59
CA TYR A 28 -3.37 -7.01 0.00
C TYR A 28 -2.83 -6.02 -1.06
N THR A 29 -1.64 -5.45 -0.87
CA THR A 29 -1.02 -4.58 -1.88
C THR A 29 -0.51 -5.36 -3.08
N GLY A 30 0.09 -6.53 -2.86
CA GLY A 30 0.65 -7.38 -3.91
C GLY A 30 -0.40 -7.81 -4.93
N THR A 31 -1.61 -8.16 -4.46
CA THR A 31 -2.68 -8.67 -5.34
C THR A 31 -3.27 -7.61 -6.27
N PHE A 32 -3.60 -6.43 -5.74
CA PHE A 32 -4.39 -5.44 -6.49
C PHE A 32 -3.54 -4.44 -7.27
N ILE A 33 -2.34 -4.14 -6.80
CA ILE A 33 -1.48 -3.08 -7.37
C ILE A 33 -0.03 -3.55 -7.58
N GLY A 34 0.23 -4.86 -7.46
CA GLY A 34 1.57 -5.42 -7.55
C GLY A 34 2.44 -5.11 -6.32
N PRO A 35 3.71 -5.57 -6.33
CA PRO A 35 4.61 -5.39 -5.20
C PRO A 35 5.01 -3.92 -5.01
N GLN A 36 4.50 -3.31 -3.93
CA GLN A 36 4.82 -1.92 -3.54
C GLN A 36 6.10 -1.79 -2.71
N PHE A 37 6.69 -2.92 -2.31
CA PHE A 37 7.92 -2.97 -1.53
C PHE A 37 8.71 -4.23 -1.85
N THR A 38 9.98 -4.25 -1.47
CA THR A 38 10.91 -5.35 -1.78
C THR A 38 10.61 -6.60 -0.93
N LEU A 39 10.98 -7.78 -1.44
CA LEU A 39 10.91 -9.03 -0.69
C LEU A 39 11.77 -8.97 0.59
N ALA A 40 12.90 -8.24 0.57
CA ALA A 40 13.74 -8.03 1.75
C ALA A 40 12.96 -7.28 2.87
N LYS A 41 12.18 -6.26 2.50
CA LYS A 41 11.33 -5.53 3.44
C LYS A 41 10.17 -6.39 3.96
N PHE A 42 9.57 -7.23 3.11
CA PHE A 42 8.58 -8.22 3.52
C PHE A 42 9.12 -9.17 4.59
N ARG A 43 10.31 -9.76 4.34
CA ARG A 43 10.99 -10.63 5.31
C ARG A 43 11.23 -9.94 6.64
N SER A 44 11.72 -8.71 6.60
CA SER A 44 11.94 -7.89 7.80
C SER A 44 10.64 -7.67 8.60
N PHE A 45 9.53 -7.41 7.91
CA PHE A 45 8.21 -7.28 8.52
C PHE A 45 7.74 -8.59 9.18
N VAL A 46 7.75 -9.71 8.44
CA VAL A 46 7.31 -11.03 8.93
C VAL A 46 8.17 -11.50 10.11
N ASN A 47 9.47 -11.22 10.09
CA ASN A 47 10.38 -11.54 11.19
C ASN A 47 10.19 -10.65 12.44
N GLY A 48 9.28 -9.67 12.39
CA GLY A 48 8.95 -8.81 13.51
C GLY A 48 9.97 -7.70 13.78
N ALA A 49 10.83 -7.35 12.83
CA ALA A 49 11.86 -6.31 13.00
C ALA A 49 11.29 -4.90 13.28
N TRP A 50 9.99 -4.73 13.11
CA TRP A 50 9.26 -3.46 13.26
C TRP A 50 8.39 -3.42 14.51
N LEU A 51 8.33 -4.51 15.26
CA LEU A 51 7.60 -4.60 16.52
C LEU A 51 8.42 -3.95 17.65
N ASP A 52 7.75 -3.68 18.77
CA ASP A 52 8.40 -3.25 20.01
C ASP A 52 9.05 -4.43 20.76
N GLU A 53 9.63 -4.15 21.93
CA GLU A 53 10.27 -5.15 22.80
C GLU A 53 9.32 -6.26 23.27
N LYS A 54 8.01 -5.98 23.30
CA LYS A 54 6.95 -6.92 23.67
C LYS A 54 6.37 -7.67 22.48
N ARG A 55 6.96 -7.50 21.29
CA ARG A 55 6.46 -8.03 20.01
C ARG A 55 5.06 -7.52 19.64
N GLN A 56 4.77 -6.27 19.99
CA GLN A 56 3.52 -5.59 19.64
C GLN A 56 3.78 -4.50 18.59
N PRO A 57 2.75 -4.11 17.81
CA PRO A 57 2.84 -2.95 16.96
C PRO A 57 3.17 -1.71 17.79
N LYS A 58 4.16 -0.93 17.34
CA LYS A 58 4.52 0.34 18.00
C LYS A 58 3.31 1.27 18.00
N GLN A 59 3.11 2.02 19.09
CA GLN A 59 2.01 2.98 19.19
C GLN A 59 1.96 3.95 18.01
N SER A 60 3.12 4.44 17.57
CA SER A 60 3.22 5.32 16.39
C SER A 60 2.71 4.68 15.10
N ALA A 61 2.83 3.36 14.94
CA ALA A 61 2.29 2.66 13.79
C ALA A 61 0.76 2.59 13.85
N VAL A 62 0.18 2.46 15.05
CA VAL A 62 -1.27 2.47 15.27
C VAL A 62 -1.84 3.85 14.97
N ASP A 63 -1.19 4.91 15.48
CA ASP A 63 -1.62 6.28 15.28
C ASP A 63 -1.59 6.66 13.79
N GLU A 64 -0.52 6.29 13.06
CA GLU A 64 -0.43 6.52 11.62
C GLU A 64 -1.44 5.70 10.82
N ALA A 65 -1.75 4.46 11.24
CA ALA A 65 -2.80 3.67 10.61
C ALA A 65 -4.18 4.34 10.77
N LEU A 66 -4.48 4.86 11.97
CA LEU A 66 -5.72 5.56 12.24
C LEU A 66 -5.83 6.86 11.42
N ARG A 67 -4.76 7.65 11.32
CA ARG A 67 -4.73 8.87 10.50
C ARG A 67 -5.00 8.57 9.02
N ARG A 68 -4.38 7.52 8.47
CA ARG A 68 -4.60 7.09 7.08
C ARG A 68 -6.03 6.59 6.85
N PHE A 69 -6.57 5.82 7.81
CA PHE A 69 -7.93 5.35 7.75
C PHE A 69 -8.93 6.51 7.72
N LEU A 70 -8.80 7.46 8.66
CA LEU A 70 -9.66 8.64 8.72
C LEU A 70 -9.55 9.49 7.46
N GLY A 71 -8.33 9.73 6.97
CA GLY A 71 -8.11 10.47 5.71
C GLY A 71 -8.78 9.78 4.51
N GLY A 72 -8.66 8.46 4.41
CA GLY A 72 -9.33 7.66 3.38
C GLY A 72 -10.85 7.69 3.50
N ALA A 73 -11.39 7.60 4.71
CA ALA A 73 -12.83 7.68 4.96
C ALA A 73 -13.41 9.04 4.58
N VAL A 74 -12.73 10.14 4.95
CA VAL A 74 -13.12 11.50 4.55
C VAL A 74 -13.09 11.65 3.04
N PHE A 75 -12.02 11.20 2.39
CA PHE A 75 -11.92 11.21 0.92
C PHE A 75 -13.07 10.43 0.27
N LEU A 76 -13.40 9.24 0.78
CA LEU A 76 -14.47 8.41 0.25
C LEU A 76 -15.84 9.08 0.38
N ILE A 77 -16.14 9.69 1.53
CA ILE A 77 -17.42 10.40 1.75
C ILE A 77 -17.54 11.59 0.79
N LEU A 78 -16.47 12.39 0.64
CA LEU A 78 -16.45 13.51 -0.29
C LEU A 78 -16.59 13.04 -1.74
N ASN A 79 -15.91 11.95 -2.11
CA ASN A 79 -15.97 11.41 -3.45
C ASN A 79 -17.36 10.84 -3.78
N LEU A 80 -17.98 10.11 -2.85
CA LEU A 80 -19.32 9.56 -3.04
C LEU A 80 -20.38 10.67 -3.12
N GLY A 81 -20.34 11.64 -2.21
CA GLY A 81 -21.24 12.79 -2.22
C GLY A 81 -21.05 13.67 -3.47
N GLY A 82 -19.79 13.94 -3.83
CA GLY A 82 -19.45 14.69 -5.03
C GLY A 82 -19.90 14.00 -6.31
N SER A 83 -19.72 12.68 -6.41
CA SER A 83 -20.13 11.90 -7.58
C SER A 83 -21.65 11.78 -7.71
N ALA A 84 -22.40 11.84 -6.60
CA ALA A 84 -23.85 11.89 -6.64
C ALA A 84 -24.37 13.24 -7.18
N TRP A 85 -23.65 14.34 -6.93
CA TRP A 85 -24.01 15.67 -7.42
C TRP A 85 -23.49 15.97 -8.83
N LEU A 86 -22.26 15.58 -9.13
CA LEU A 86 -21.62 15.70 -10.44
C LEU A 86 -21.12 14.33 -10.89
N PRO A 87 -21.99 13.50 -11.49
CA PRO A 87 -21.61 12.19 -11.98
C PRO A 87 -20.50 12.31 -13.03
N SER A 88 -19.53 11.40 -13.02
CA SER A 88 -18.43 11.41 -13.99
C SER A 88 -18.92 11.27 -15.44
N THR A 89 -20.13 10.74 -15.64
CA THR A 89 -20.79 10.67 -16.94
C THR A 89 -21.20 12.03 -17.48
N TYR A 90 -21.40 13.05 -16.63
CA TYR A 90 -21.77 14.40 -17.04
C TYR A 90 -20.76 15.00 -18.03
N PHE A 91 -19.47 14.74 -17.85
CA PHE A 91 -18.41 15.21 -18.75
C PHE A 91 -18.46 14.56 -20.15
N ASN A 92 -19.36 13.60 -20.36
CA ASN A 92 -19.61 12.95 -21.63
C ASN A 92 -21.02 13.25 -22.19
N THR A 93 -21.73 14.24 -21.64
CA THR A 93 -23.06 14.62 -22.13
C THR A 93 -22.98 15.82 -23.08
N PRO A 94 -23.94 15.94 -24.02
CA PRO A 94 -23.98 17.08 -24.94
C PRO A 94 -23.99 18.43 -24.23
N GLU A 95 -24.66 18.54 -23.08
CA GLU A 95 -24.77 19.78 -22.29
C GLU A 95 -23.40 20.30 -21.85
N PHE A 96 -22.46 19.40 -21.54
CA PHE A 96 -21.09 19.77 -21.19
C PHE A 96 -20.27 20.19 -22.43
N TYR A 97 -20.50 19.56 -23.58
CA TYR A 97 -19.73 19.86 -24.81
C TYR A 97 -20.12 21.18 -25.48
N VAL A 98 -21.27 21.75 -25.14
CA VAL A 98 -21.77 23.01 -25.72
C VAL A 98 -21.66 24.23 -24.80
N SER A 99 -21.17 24.06 -23.57
CA SER A 99 -20.86 25.15 -22.63
C SER A 99 -19.46 25.71 -22.86
#